data_AF-A0A8E2EZ54-F1
#
_entry.id   AF-A0A8E2EZ54-F1
#
_cell.length_a   1.000
_cell.length_b   1.000
_cell.length_c   1.000
_cell.angle_alpha   90.00
_cell.angle_beta   90.00
_cell.angle_gamma   90.00
#
_symmetry.space_group_name_H-M   'P 1'
#
loop_
_entity.id
_entity.type
_entity.pdbx_description
1 polymer ?
#
loop_
_entity_poly.entity_id
_entity_poly.type
_entity_poly.pdbx_seq_one_letter_code
_entity_poly.pdbx_strand_id
1 'polypeptide(L)' 'LSLAAEAGHVTIVKALVEDGVDVNFPDRDGLIPLSWAAGKGHETVVQLLLTRDDIDVNSKNANNSTPLSCAAQEG' A
#
# COMPACT_ATOMS: atom_id res chain seq x y z
N LEU A 1 -1.10 -9.20 0.80
CA LEU A 1 -1.63 -7.89 0.37
C LEU A 1 -0.60 -7.08 -0.40
N SER A 2 0.63 -6.89 0.12
CA SER A 2 1.67 -6.08 -0.52
C SER A 2 1.98 -6.48 -1.97
N LEU A 3 2.16 -7.77 -2.27
CA LEU A 3 2.40 -8.24 -3.65
C LEU A 3 1.22 -7.94 -4.60
N ALA A 4 -0.01 -8.05 -4.13
CA ALA A 4 -1.19 -7.72 -4.93
C ALA A 4 -1.29 -6.21 -5.17
N ALA A 5 -0.88 -5.40 -4.18
CA ALA A 5 -0.84 -3.96 -4.28
C ALA A 5 0.28 -3.47 -5.22
N GLU A 6 1.47 -4.09 -5.15
CA GLU A 6 2.60 -3.84 -6.05
C GLU A 6 2.27 -4.20 -7.51
N ALA A 7 1.55 -5.30 -7.74
CA ALA A 7 1.15 -5.74 -9.08
C ALA A 7 -0.14 -5.07 -9.61
N GLY A 8 -0.76 -4.19 -8.83
CA GLY A 8 -1.98 -3.47 -9.24
C GLY A 8 -3.22 -4.35 -9.34
N HIS A 9 -3.27 -5.50 -8.66
CA HIS A 9 -4.36 -6.47 -8.73
C HIS A 9 -5.59 -6.03 -7.91
N VAL A 10 -6.33 -5.05 -8.44
CA VAL A 10 -7.47 -4.39 -7.76
C VAL A 10 -8.48 -5.39 -7.16
N THR A 11 -8.87 -6.42 -7.91
CA THR A 11 -9.88 -7.40 -7.44
C THR A 11 -9.38 -8.23 -6.26
N ILE A 12 -8.09 -8.59 -6.25
CA ILE A 12 -7.47 -9.35 -5.17
C ILE A 12 -7.28 -8.46 -3.94
N VAL A 13 -6.82 -7.22 -4.15
CA VAL A 13 -6.70 -6.23 -3.06
C VAL A 13 -8.06 -6.01 -2.41
N LYS A 14 -9.12 -5.83 -3.19
CA LYS A 14 -10.49 -5.68 -2.68
C LYS A 14 -10.91 -6.84 -1.77
N ALA A 15 -10.78 -8.06 -2.27
CA ALA A 15 -11.18 -9.26 -1.54
C ALA A 15 -10.40 -9.40 -0.22
N LEU A 16 -9.09 -9.11 -0.23
CA LEU A 16 -8.27 -9.19 0.97
C LEU A 16 -8.61 -8.11 2.00
N VAL A 17 -8.91 -6.89 1.56
CA VAL A 17 -9.30 -5.79 2.46
C VAL A 17 -10.65 -6.07 3.12
N GLU A 18 -11.60 -6.68 2.39
CA GLU A 18 -12.89 -7.10 2.92
C GLU A 18 -12.79 -8.27 3.93
N ASP A 19 -11.75 -9.11 3.82
CA ASP A 19 -11.48 -10.23 4.75
C ASP A 19 -10.89 -9.76 6.10
N GLY A 20 -10.71 -8.46 6.29
CA GLY A 20 -10.24 -7.89 7.56
C GLY A 20 -8.76 -8.12 7.85
N VAL A 21 -7.94 -8.35 6.81
CA VAL A 21 -6.49 -8.42 6.97
C VAL A 21 -5.91 -7.10 7.49
N ASP A 22 -4.79 -7.19 8.21
CA ASP A 22 -4.04 -6.00 8.60
C ASP A 22 -3.41 -5.35 7.35
N VAL A 23 -3.97 -4.20 6.97
CA VAL A 23 -3.56 -3.44 5.78
C VAL A 23 -2.27 -2.65 5.99
N ASN A 24 -1.79 -2.58 7.24
CA ASN A 24 -0.55 -1.90 7.62
C ASN A 24 0.58 -2.88 7.90
N PHE A 25 0.37 -4.19 7.68
CA PHE A 25 1.40 -5.17 7.94
C PHE A 25 2.62 -4.93 7.04
N PRO A 26 3.79 -4.61 7.61
CA PRO A 26 4.98 -4.31 6.82
C PRO A 26 5.57 -5.59 6.24
N ASP A 27 6.10 -5.49 5.02
CA ASP A 27 6.87 -6.58 4.42
C ASP A 27 8.34 -6.58 4.92
N ARG A 28 9.19 -7.35 4.22
CA ARG A 28 10.61 -7.49 4.57
C ARG A 28 11.41 -6.20 4.44
N ASP A 29 10.96 -5.28 3.60
CA ASP A 29 11.60 -3.98 3.39
C ASP A 29 11.03 -2.93 4.35
N GLY A 30 10.05 -3.29 5.18
CA GLY A 30 9.33 -2.37 6.05
C GLY A 30 8.27 -1.55 5.31
N LEU A 31 7.93 -1.93 4.08
CA LEU A 31 6.92 -1.24 3.28
C LEU A 31 5.55 -1.87 3.52
N ILE A 32 4.54 -1.00 3.61
CA ILE A 32 3.14 -1.43 3.67
C ILE A 32 2.56 -1.50 2.23
N PRO A 33 1.46 -2.22 2.01
CA PRO A 33 0.79 -2.29 0.71
C PRO A 33 0.55 -0.93 0.04
N LEU A 34 0.21 0.09 0.84
CA LEU A 34 -0.01 1.45 0.33
C LEU A 34 1.26 2.03 -0.31
N SER A 35 2.45 1.77 0.26
CA SER A 35 3.71 2.25 -0.28
C SER A 35 4.01 1.67 -1.67
N TRP A 36 3.75 0.37 -1.86
CA TRP A 36 3.92 -0.28 -3.15
C TRP A 36 2.95 0.23 -4.20
N ALA A 37 1.66 0.33 -3.86
CA ALA A 37 0.65 0.86 -4.77
C ALA A 37 0.96 2.31 -5.18
N ALA A 38 1.39 3.13 -4.23
CA ALA A 38 1.75 4.53 -4.46
C ALA A 38 3.00 4.64 -5.35
N GLY A 39 4.07 3.90 -5.05
CA GLY A 39 5.29 3.90 -5.85
C GLY A 39 5.12 3.33 -7.26
N LYS A 40 4.18 2.39 -7.47
CA LYS A 40 3.89 1.84 -8.81
C LYS A 40 2.82 2.63 -9.58
N GLY A 41 2.30 3.73 -9.02
CA GLY A 41 1.27 4.54 -9.66
C GLY A 41 -0.08 3.83 -9.81
N HIS A 42 -0.37 2.86 -8.96
CA HIS A 42 -1.63 2.09 -9.01
C HIS A 42 -2.76 2.83 -8.29
N GLU A 43 -3.23 3.92 -8.91
CA GLU A 43 -4.23 4.84 -8.34
C GLU A 43 -5.47 4.14 -7.77
N THR A 44 -6.05 3.17 -8.50
CA THR A 44 -7.23 2.44 -8.05
C THR A 44 -6.97 1.62 -6.78
N VAL A 45 -5.77 1.04 -6.66
CA VAL A 45 -5.36 0.30 -5.45
C VAL A 45 -5.15 1.26 -4.29
N VAL A 46 -4.52 2.41 -4.54
CA VAL A 46 -4.33 3.47 -3.54
C VAL A 46 -5.69 3.94 -3.01
N GLN A 47 -6.64 4.27 -3.88
CA GLN A 47 -7.97 4.69 -3.47
C GLN A 47 -8.70 3.62 -2.66
N LEU A 48 -8.56 2.34 -3.03
CA LEU A 48 -9.17 1.23 -2.30
C LEU A 48 -8.60 1.11 -0.89
N LEU A 49 -7.27 1.12 -0.74
CA LEU A 49 -6.62 1.04 0.57
C LEU A 49 -6.96 2.23 1.47
N LEU A 50 -7.11 3.43 0.88
CA LEU A 50 -7.51 4.65 1.59
C LEU A 50 -8.97 4.65 2.06
N THR A 51 -9.79 3.66 1.70
CA THR A 51 -11.13 3.50 2.28
C THR A 51 -11.12 2.90 3.69
N ARG A 52 -9.97 2.39 4.14
CA ARG A 52 -9.79 1.85 5.49
C ARG A 52 -9.44 2.98 6.46
N ASP A 53 -10.24 3.16 7.50
CA ASP A 53 -10.03 4.19 8.52
C ASP A 53 -8.75 3.98 9.36
N ASP A 54 -8.24 2.74 9.43
CA ASP A 54 -7.07 2.37 10.21
C ASP A 54 -5.77 2.35 9.39
N ILE A 55 -5.78 2.79 8.13
CA ILE A 55 -4.58 2.83 7.28
C ILE A 55 -3.57 3.89 7.79
N ASP A 56 -2.32 3.48 7.99
CA ASP A 56 -1.22 4.38 8.35
C ASP A 56 -0.53 4.94 7.10
N VAL A 57 -1.05 6.07 6.62
CA VAL A 57 -0.51 6.78 5.44
C VAL A 57 0.90 7.35 5.65
N ASN A 58 1.37 7.43 6.90
CA ASN A 58 2.68 7.97 7.25
C ASN A 58 3.67 6.87 7.68
N SER A 59 3.32 5.60 7.51
CA SER A 59 4.19 4.47 7.84
C SER A 59 5.54 4.61 7.13
N LYS A 60 6.61 4.35 7.88
CA LYS A 60 8.00 4.50 7.42
C LYS A 60 8.67 3.14 7.36
N ASN A 61 9.32 2.89 6.24
CA ASN A 61 10.22 1.74 6.11
C ASN A 61 11.59 2.01 6.76
N ALA A 62 12.51 1.05 6.66
CA ALA A 62 13.87 1.17 7.22
C ALA A 62 14.68 2.36 6.66
N ASN A 63 14.32 2.84 5.46
CA ASN A 63 14.95 3.98 4.80
C ASN A 63 14.25 5.31 5.08
N ASN A 64 13.31 5.36 6.04
CA ASN A 64 12.42 6.49 6.31
C ASN A 64 11.51 6.89 5.14
N SER A 65 11.32 6.01 4.16
CA SER A 65 10.41 6.24 3.04
C SER A 65 8.97 6.02 3.49
N THR A 66 8.12 7.01 3.20
CA THR A 66 6.65 6.94 3.34
C THR A 66 5.99 6.61 1.99
N PRO A 67 4.72 6.17 1.95
CA PRO A 67 3.99 6.00 0.71
C PRO A 67 4.04 7.21 -0.22
N LEU A 68 3.94 8.43 0.34
CA LEU A 68 4.06 9.67 -0.42
C LEU A 68 5.46 9.84 -1.03
N SER A 69 6.53 9.53 -0.29
CA SER A 69 7.89 9.62 -0.84
C SER A 69 8.13 8.57 -1.94
N CYS A 70 7.53 7.38 -1.84
CA CYS A 70 7.59 6.36 -2.88
C CYS A 70 6.88 6.86 -4.16
N ALA A 71 5.69 7.46 -4.04
CA ALA A 71 4.99 8.04 -5.19
C ALA A 71 5.80 9.17 -5.84
N ALA A 72 6.44 10.03 -5.05
CA ALA A 72 7.24 11.13 -5.56
C ALA A 72 8.56 10.70 -6.22
N GLN A 73 9.07 9.52 -5.91
CA GLN A 73 10.29 8.98 -6.52
C GLN A 73 10.05 8.45 -7.94
N GLU A 74 8.85 7.97 -8.21
CA GLU A 74 8.50 7.23 -9.44
C GLU A 74 7.60 8.07 -10.39
N GLY A 75 7.24 9.30 -10.01
CA GLY A 75 6.49 10.28 -10.81
C GLY A 75 7.36 11.41 -11.36
#